data_AF-A0A963J1A5-F1
#
_entry.id   AF-A0A963J1A5-F1
#
_cell.length_a   1.000
_cell.length_b   1.000
_cell.length_c   1.000
_cell.angle_alpha   90.00
_cell.angle_beta   90.00
_cell.angle_gamma   90.00
#
_symmetry.space_group_name_H-M   'P 1'
#
loop_
_entity.id
_entity.type
_entity.pdbx_description
1 polymer ?
#
loop_
_entity_poly.entity_id
_entity_poly.type
_entity_poly.pdbx_seq_one_letter_code
_entity_poly.pdbx_strand_id
1 'polypeptide(L)'
;MNQIPPSEWLENVTYDEMVVGQSARLLRTLSTADIQAFAAVSGDTNPTHLNSDYANDTLFHGVIAHGMWGGALISALLGTSFPGPGTIYVSQDLHFTRPVRIGDTLTVTATVVSKDDSRKRVELACQAINQKGESVLHGVAQVVAPTQKVRLPKPHAPQIQVFDPQARFRELLALGQGMPAERCAVVHPCDTDSLRGAMDAALHGLIIPVLIGPEARLRSVAEAAGIDLNGIEILPVEHSHAAAR
;
A
#
# COMPACT_ATOMS: atom_id res chain seq x y z
N MET A 1 5.43 34.38 -10.65
CA MET A 1 4.54 33.91 -11.74
C MET A 1 4.59 32.40 -11.74
N ASN A 2 3.69 31.74 -11.01
CA ASN A 2 3.67 30.28 -10.96
C ASN A 2 2.59 29.79 -11.92
N GLN A 3 3.07 29.31 -13.07
CA GLN A 3 2.27 28.77 -14.15
C GLN A 3 1.42 27.61 -13.61
N ILE A 4 0.11 27.76 -13.72
CA ILE A 4 -0.87 26.68 -13.55
C ILE A 4 -0.51 25.62 -14.63
N PRO A 5 -0.28 24.34 -14.28
CA PRO A 5 -0.05 23.28 -15.27
C PRO A 5 -1.23 23.21 -16.26
N PRO A 6 -1.03 22.68 -17.48
CA PRO A 6 -2.06 22.68 -18.50
C PRO A 6 -3.29 21.94 -17.97
N SER A 7 -4.46 22.57 -18.05
CA SER A 7 -5.72 21.92 -17.72
C SER A 7 -5.90 20.72 -18.65
N GLU A 8 -5.59 19.51 -18.17
CA GLU A 8 -5.96 18.28 -18.87
C GLU A 8 -7.49 18.18 -18.79
N TRP A 9 -8.17 18.33 -19.91
CA TRP A 9 -9.62 18.18 -19.97
C TRP A 9 -9.96 16.68 -19.99
N LEU A 10 -11.04 16.29 -19.32
CA LEU A 10 -11.71 15.02 -19.56
C LEU A 10 -12.77 15.25 -20.60
N GLU A 11 -12.75 14.44 -21.66
CA GLU A 11 -13.76 14.46 -22.72
C GLU A 11 -14.25 13.03 -22.93
N ASN A 12 -15.56 12.86 -23.06
CA ASN A 12 -16.16 11.55 -23.30
C ASN A 12 -16.29 11.24 -24.79
N VAL A 13 -16.54 9.96 -25.09
CA VAL A 13 -17.01 9.48 -26.39
C VAL A 13 -18.44 9.02 -26.20
N THR A 14 -19.36 9.66 -26.91
CA THR A 14 -20.78 9.35 -26.84
C THR A 14 -21.10 8.02 -27.52
N TYR A 15 -22.22 7.42 -27.17
CA TYR A 15 -22.69 6.16 -27.77
C TYR A 15 -22.70 6.22 -29.31
N ASP A 16 -23.13 7.34 -29.91
CA ASP A 16 -23.21 7.47 -31.37
C ASP A 16 -21.84 7.63 -32.03
N GLU A 17 -20.85 8.21 -31.33
CA GLU A 17 -19.46 8.31 -31.80
C GLU A 17 -18.71 6.98 -31.71
N MET A 18 -19.15 6.06 -30.85
CA MET A 18 -18.48 4.77 -30.65
C MET A 18 -18.71 3.81 -31.82
N VAL A 19 -17.66 3.12 -32.25
CA VAL A 19 -17.71 2.11 -33.32
C VAL A 19 -17.25 0.76 -32.79
N VAL A 20 -17.89 -0.33 -33.26
CA VAL A 20 -17.43 -1.70 -32.96
C VAL A 20 -16.00 -1.90 -33.44
N GLY A 21 -15.15 -2.49 -32.60
CA GLY A 21 -13.70 -2.62 -32.81
C GLY A 21 -12.87 -1.42 -32.32
N GLN A 22 -13.49 -0.28 -32.01
CA GLN A 22 -12.79 0.85 -31.42
C GLN A 22 -12.24 0.47 -30.05
N SER A 23 -11.00 0.90 -29.78
CA SER A 23 -10.30 0.57 -28.55
C SER A 23 -9.67 1.80 -27.90
N ALA A 24 -9.56 1.76 -26.58
CA ALA A 24 -8.77 2.71 -25.80
C ALA A 24 -7.91 1.95 -24.80
N ARG A 25 -6.84 2.60 -24.32
CA ARG A 25 -5.91 1.99 -23.38
C ARG A 25 -5.43 2.93 -22.28
N LEU A 26 -5.10 2.35 -21.14
CA LEU A 26 -4.44 2.96 -20.00
C LEU A 26 -3.17 2.16 -19.69
N LEU A 27 -2.07 2.86 -19.37
CA LEU A 27 -0.84 2.23 -18.91
C LEU A 27 -0.60 2.61 -17.45
N ARG A 28 -0.28 1.61 -16.61
CA ARG A 28 0.07 1.84 -15.22
C ARG A 28 1.11 0.84 -14.74
N THR A 29 2.18 1.36 -14.14
CA THR A 29 3.20 0.56 -13.44
C THR A 29 2.78 0.36 -12.00
N LEU A 30 2.82 -0.88 -11.52
CA LEU A 30 2.51 -1.20 -10.13
C LEU A 30 3.64 -0.74 -9.22
N SER A 31 3.31 0.05 -8.21
CA SER A 31 4.21 0.42 -7.12
C SER A 31 3.81 -0.22 -5.79
N THR A 32 4.73 -0.21 -4.82
CA THR A 32 4.42 -0.59 -3.43
C THR A 32 3.29 0.26 -2.85
N ALA A 33 3.24 1.55 -3.19
CA ALA A 33 2.20 2.46 -2.71
C ALA A 33 0.81 2.07 -3.23
N ASP A 34 0.70 1.51 -4.45
CA ASP A 34 -0.57 1.03 -4.98
C ASP A 34 -1.09 -0.18 -4.17
N ILE A 35 -0.20 -1.13 -3.83
CA ILE A 35 -0.54 -2.31 -3.01
C ILE A 35 -1.01 -1.88 -1.62
N GLN A 36 -0.26 -0.98 -0.98
CA GLN A 36 -0.58 -0.45 0.34
C GLN A 36 -1.91 0.31 0.33
N ALA A 37 -2.11 1.20 -0.64
CA ALA A 37 -3.36 1.94 -0.77
C ALA A 37 -4.55 1.02 -1.04
N PHE A 38 -4.38 -0.01 -1.88
CA PHE A 38 -5.43 -0.98 -2.16
C PHE A 38 -5.78 -1.79 -0.91
N ALA A 39 -4.79 -2.28 -0.15
CA ALA A 39 -5.02 -2.97 1.12
C ALA A 39 -5.76 -2.09 2.13
N ALA A 40 -5.35 -0.82 2.26
CA ALA A 40 -5.99 0.13 3.18
C ALA A 40 -7.45 0.42 2.83
N VAL A 41 -7.79 0.55 1.54
CA VAL A 41 -9.15 0.86 1.08
C VAL A 41 -10.05 -0.38 1.04
N SER A 42 -9.51 -1.53 0.65
CA SER A 42 -10.29 -2.77 0.50
C SER A 42 -10.44 -3.56 1.80
N GLY A 43 -9.53 -3.37 2.77
CA GLY A 43 -9.41 -4.21 3.95
C GLY A 43 -8.70 -5.55 3.68
N ASP A 44 -8.28 -5.82 2.44
CA ASP A 44 -7.55 -7.03 2.07
C ASP A 44 -6.08 -6.95 2.52
N THR A 45 -5.85 -7.45 3.73
CA THR A 45 -4.55 -7.52 4.39
C THR A 45 -3.90 -8.89 4.26
N ASN A 46 -4.28 -9.69 3.25
CA ASN A 46 -3.68 -11.00 3.02
C ASN A 46 -2.14 -10.88 2.94
N PRO A 47 -1.39 -11.68 3.73
CA PRO A 47 0.06 -11.53 3.84
C PRO A 47 0.80 -11.75 2.52
N THR A 48 0.19 -12.43 1.55
CA THR A 48 0.71 -12.59 0.17
C THR A 48 0.98 -11.25 -0.52
N HIS A 49 0.28 -10.19 -0.11
CA HIS A 49 0.39 -8.84 -0.68
C HIS A 49 1.29 -7.91 0.14
N LEU A 50 1.49 -8.18 1.43
CA LEU A 50 2.08 -7.21 2.38
C LEU A 50 3.34 -7.69 3.10
N ASN A 51 3.64 -8.98 3.07
CA ASN A 51 4.77 -9.56 3.77
C ASN A 51 5.68 -10.30 2.79
N SER A 52 6.88 -9.76 2.55
CA SER A 52 7.88 -10.35 1.67
C SER A 52 8.32 -11.74 2.13
N ASP A 53 8.52 -11.93 3.44
CA ASP A 53 9.04 -13.17 4.00
C ASP A 53 8.00 -14.28 3.84
N TYR A 54 6.73 -13.96 4.13
CA TYR A 54 5.63 -14.88 3.88
C TYR A 54 5.44 -15.16 2.38
N ALA A 55 5.46 -14.13 1.54
CA ALA A 55 5.19 -14.28 0.11
C ALA A 55 6.31 -15.06 -0.61
N ASN A 56 7.55 -14.98 -0.14
CA ASN A 56 8.68 -15.75 -0.66
C ASN A 56 8.51 -17.27 -0.48
N ASP A 57 7.85 -17.68 0.60
CA ASP A 57 7.58 -19.10 0.90
C ASP A 57 6.34 -19.64 0.15
N THR A 58 5.61 -18.79 -0.56
CA THR A 58 4.47 -19.21 -1.40
C THR A 58 4.91 -19.57 -2.82
N LEU A 59 4.00 -20.20 -3.58
CA LEU A 59 4.16 -20.43 -5.03
C LEU A 59 4.46 -19.13 -5.82
N PHE A 60 4.17 -17.96 -5.24
CA PHE A 60 4.43 -16.67 -5.87
C PHE A 60 5.85 -16.14 -5.64
N HIS A 61 6.67 -16.71 -4.74
CA HIS A 61 8.08 -16.32 -4.56
C HIS A 61 8.28 -14.78 -4.48
N GLY A 62 7.47 -14.12 -3.66
CA GLY A 62 7.50 -12.67 -3.45
C GLY A 62 6.14 -11.99 -3.60
N VAL A 63 6.07 -10.74 -3.16
CA VAL A 63 4.82 -9.94 -3.11
C VAL A 63 4.21 -9.76 -4.51
N ILE A 64 2.90 -9.99 -4.61
CA ILE A 64 2.11 -9.76 -5.81
C ILE A 64 0.98 -8.76 -5.52
N ALA A 65 0.48 -8.09 -6.56
CA ALA A 65 -0.68 -7.20 -6.46
C ALA A 65 -1.95 -7.97 -6.07
N HIS A 66 -2.91 -7.28 -5.47
CA HIS A 66 -4.30 -7.72 -5.44
C HIS A 66 -4.81 -7.84 -6.87
N GLY A 67 -5.38 -8.99 -7.26
CA GLY A 67 -5.89 -9.18 -8.62
C GLY A 67 -6.88 -8.07 -9.04
N MET A 68 -7.68 -7.60 -8.08
CA MET A 68 -8.68 -6.55 -8.30
C MET A 68 -8.10 -5.16 -8.56
N TRP A 69 -6.80 -4.95 -8.35
CA TRP A 69 -6.12 -3.75 -8.83
C TRP A 69 -6.27 -3.58 -10.35
N GLY A 70 -6.19 -4.68 -11.11
CA GLY A 70 -6.46 -4.66 -12.56
C GLY A 70 -7.90 -4.26 -12.89
N GLY A 71 -8.88 -4.72 -12.10
CA GLY A 71 -10.28 -4.31 -12.21
C GLY A 71 -10.47 -2.81 -11.93
N ALA A 72 -9.79 -2.27 -10.92
CA ALA A 72 -9.80 -0.84 -10.62
C ALA A 72 -9.23 0.00 -11.78
N LEU A 73 -8.19 -0.48 -12.47
CA LEU A 73 -7.64 0.18 -13.66
C LEU A 73 -8.62 0.16 -14.84
N ILE A 74 -9.36 -0.94 -15.05
CA ILE A 74 -10.44 -0.99 -16.05
C ILE A 74 -11.50 0.04 -15.71
N SER A 75 -11.95 0.09 -14.44
CA SER A 75 -12.92 1.08 -13.99
C SER A 75 -12.44 2.51 -14.22
N ALA A 76 -11.15 2.80 -13.98
CA ALA A 76 -10.58 4.10 -14.26
C ALA A 76 -10.63 4.43 -15.76
N LEU A 77 -10.17 3.52 -16.62
CA LEU A 77 -10.24 3.69 -18.08
C LEU A 77 -11.66 4.01 -18.56
N LEU A 78 -12.65 3.24 -18.09
CA LEU A 78 -14.05 3.38 -18.48
C LEU A 78 -14.66 4.70 -18.01
N GLY A 79 -14.39 5.10 -16.76
CA GLY A 79 -14.98 6.29 -16.15
C GLY A 79 -14.31 7.60 -16.55
N THR A 80 -13.02 7.58 -16.90
CA THR A 80 -12.27 8.83 -17.14
C THR A 80 -11.92 9.08 -18.60
N SER A 81 -11.82 8.03 -19.43
CA SER A 81 -11.23 8.18 -20.76
C SER A 81 -12.06 7.56 -21.89
N PHE A 82 -12.57 6.34 -21.72
CA PHE A 82 -13.35 5.69 -22.78
C PHE A 82 -14.33 4.64 -22.24
N PRO A 83 -15.66 4.88 -22.31
CA PRO A 83 -16.30 6.04 -22.94
C PRO A 83 -16.08 7.35 -22.18
N GLY A 84 -15.66 7.30 -20.90
CA GLY A 84 -15.31 8.48 -20.12
C GLY A 84 -16.49 9.08 -19.34
N PRO A 85 -16.45 10.38 -19.02
CA PRO A 85 -17.47 11.02 -18.17
C PRO A 85 -18.91 10.75 -18.62
N GLY A 86 -19.76 10.37 -17.66
CA GLY A 86 -21.16 10.02 -17.91
C GLY A 86 -21.40 8.53 -18.23
N THR A 87 -20.35 7.71 -18.32
CA THR A 87 -20.47 6.26 -18.41
C THR A 87 -21.06 5.68 -17.13
N ILE A 88 -22.05 4.80 -17.25
CA ILE A 88 -22.59 4.02 -16.12
C ILE A 88 -22.09 2.58 -16.25
N TYR A 89 -21.37 2.12 -15.24
CA TYR A 89 -20.82 0.78 -15.19
C TYR A 89 -21.88 -0.20 -14.69
N VAL A 90 -22.29 -1.17 -15.51
CA VAL A 90 -23.40 -2.07 -15.19
C VAL A 90 -22.90 -3.40 -14.64
N SER A 91 -21.95 -4.04 -15.33
CA SER A 91 -21.37 -5.31 -14.90
C SER A 91 -19.95 -5.47 -15.39
N GLN A 92 -19.20 -6.31 -14.70
CA GLN A 92 -17.84 -6.67 -15.06
C GLN A 92 -17.57 -8.13 -14.70
N ASP A 93 -17.15 -8.91 -15.69
CA ASP A 93 -16.61 -10.26 -15.52
C ASP A 93 -15.09 -10.21 -15.62
N LEU A 94 -14.37 -10.91 -14.74
CA LEU A 94 -12.89 -10.90 -14.72
C LEU A 94 -12.33 -12.31 -14.53
N HIS A 95 -11.36 -12.66 -15.36
CA HIS A 95 -10.54 -13.87 -15.25
C HIS A 95 -9.09 -13.47 -15.00
N PHE A 96 -8.55 -13.86 -13.84
CA PHE A 96 -7.16 -13.62 -13.45
C PHE A 96 -6.29 -14.77 -13.94
N THR A 97 -5.41 -14.50 -14.90
CA THR A 97 -4.59 -15.53 -15.55
C THR A 97 -3.17 -15.58 -15.01
N ARG A 98 -2.61 -14.44 -14.58
CA ARG A 98 -1.24 -14.35 -14.03
C ARG A 98 -1.16 -13.34 -12.88
N PRO A 99 -0.24 -13.55 -11.92
CA PRO A 99 0.05 -12.55 -10.91
C PRO A 99 0.75 -11.32 -11.53
N VAL A 100 0.62 -10.18 -10.84
CA VAL A 100 1.31 -8.93 -11.18
C VAL A 100 2.27 -8.61 -10.06
N ARG A 101 3.49 -8.20 -10.38
CA ARG A 101 4.52 -7.86 -9.41
C ARG A 101 4.81 -6.37 -9.38
N ILE A 102 5.41 -5.91 -8.28
CA ILE A 102 5.91 -4.54 -8.19
C ILE A 102 6.89 -4.29 -9.34
N GLY A 103 6.72 -3.18 -10.04
CA GLY A 103 7.49 -2.83 -11.24
C GLY A 103 6.88 -3.33 -12.56
N ASP A 104 5.93 -4.27 -12.53
CA ASP A 104 5.21 -4.65 -13.76
C ASP A 104 4.38 -3.48 -14.26
N THR A 105 4.36 -3.31 -15.59
CA THR A 105 3.53 -2.30 -16.25
C THR A 105 2.42 -2.98 -17.01
N LEU A 106 1.18 -2.70 -16.60
CA LEU A 106 0.00 -3.19 -17.29
C LEU A 106 -0.46 -2.18 -18.34
N THR A 107 -0.65 -2.68 -19.56
CA THR A 107 -1.46 -2.03 -20.59
C THR A 107 -2.86 -2.60 -20.50
N VAL A 108 -3.79 -1.80 -19.99
CA VAL A 108 -5.21 -2.13 -19.91
C VAL A 108 -5.91 -1.59 -21.14
N THR A 109 -6.58 -2.44 -21.89
CA THR A 109 -7.30 -2.10 -23.13
C THR A 109 -8.77 -2.45 -22.97
N ALA A 110 -9.65 -1.57 -23.45
CA ALA A 110 -11.08 -1.83 -23.60
C ALA A 110 -11.47 -1.66 -25.07
N THR A 111 -12.08 -2.69 -25.67
CA THR A 111 -12.46 -2.73 -27.08
C THR A 111 -13.95 -2.94 -27.23
N VAL A 112 -14.63 -2.11 -28.02
CA VAL A 112 -16.08 -2.22 -28.26
C VAL A 112 -16.37 -3.51 -29.04
N VAL A 113 -17.16 -4.41 -28.45
CA VAL A 113 -17.56 -5.68 -29.05
C VAL A 113 -18.95 -5.60 -29.66
N SER A 114 -19.89 -5.01 -28.92
CA SER A 114 -21.29 -4.93 -29.33
C SER A 114 -21.95 -3.65 -28.80
N LYS A 115 -23.03 -3.23 -29.46
CA LYS A 115 -23.83 -2.06 -29.09
C LYS A 115 -25.32 -2.45 -29.12
N ASP A 116 -26.05 -2.15 -28.04
CA ASP A 116 -27.51 -2.26 -27.95
C ASP A 116 -28.12 -0.86 -27.95
N ASP A 117 -28.77 -0.52 -29.06
CA ASP A 117 -29.34 0.81 -29.29
C ASP A 117 -30.52 1.12 -28.36
N SER A 118 -31.31 0.10 -28.01
CA SER A 118 -32.53 0.27 -27.21
C SER A 118 -32.23 0.75 -25.79
N ARG A 119 -31.07 0.35 -25.25
CA ARG A 119 -30.63 0.68 -23.88
C ARG A 119 -29.37 1.54 -23.85
N LYS A 120 -28.84 1.90 -25.02
CA LYS A 120 -27.53 2.57 -25.19
C LYS A 120 -26.41 1.84 -24.43
N ARG A 121 -26.49 0.50 -24.43
CA ARG A 121 -25.52 -0.37 -23.78
C ARG A 121 -24.40 -0.73 -24.75
N VAL A 122 -23.20 -0.85 -24.20
CA VAL A 122 -22.00 -1.26 -24.93
C VAL A 122 -21.32 -2.36 -24.15
N GLU A 123 -20.98 -3.44 -24.83
CA GLU A 123 -20.09 -4.46 -24.29
C GLU A 123 -18.66 -4.19 -24.75
N LEU A 124 -17.74 -4.20 -23.81
CA LEU A 124 -16.33 -3.94 -24.03
C LEU A 124 -15.52 -5.16 -23.59
N ALA A 125 -14.77 -5.74 -24.52
CA ALA A 125 -13.74 -6.72 -24.16
C ALA A 125 -12.61 -5.97 -23.46
N CYS A 126 -12.31 -6.38 -22.23
CA CYS A 126 -11.27 -5.79 -21.40
C CYS A 126 -10.10 -6.76 -21.27
N GLN A 127 -8.88 -6.24 -21.43
CA GLN A 127 -7.67 -7.04 -21.28
C GLN A 127 -6.56 -6.22 -20.62
N ALA A 128 -5.83 -6.84 -19.69
CA ALA A 128 -4.60 -6.33 -19.14
C ALA A 128 -3.42 -7.22 -19.57
N ILE A 129 -2.43 -6.62 -20.23
CA ILE A 129 -1.20 -7.25 -20.67
C ILE A 129 -0.02 -6.59 -19.97
N ASN A 130 0.95 -7.37 -19.48
CA ASN A 130 2.18 -6.84 -18.90
C ASN A 130 3.21 -6.41 -19.96
N GLN A 131 4.32 -5.82 -19.54
CA GLN A 131 5.42 -5.39 -20.41
C GLN A 131 6.08 -6.51 -21.22
N LYS A 132 5.85 -7.77 -20.86
CA LYS A 132 6.36 -8.95 -21.57
C LYS A 132 5.38 -9.49 -22.64
N GLY A 133 4.23 -8.83 -22.82
CA GLY A 133 3.19 -9.30 -23.74
C GLY A 133 2.31 -10.41 -23.16
N GLU A 134 2.39 -10.69 -21.87
CA GLU A 134 1.62 -11.76 -21.23
C GLU A 134 0.26 -11.25 -20.74
N SER A 135 -0.81 -12.00 -21.02
CA SER A 135 -2.13 -11.69 -20.47
C SER A 135 -2.16 -12.00 -18.97
N VAL A 136 -2.49 -10.97 -18.21
CA VAL A 136 -2.61 -10.98 -16.74
C VAL A 136 -4.06 -11.14 -16.31
N LEU A 137 -4.95 -10.43 -17.01
CA LEU A 137 -6.38 -10.46 -16.76
C LEU A 137 -7.13 -10.18 -18.06
N HIS A 138 -8.29 -10.78 -18.22
CA HIS A 138 -9.23 -10.48 -19.28
C HIS A 138 -10.67 -10.65 -18.80
N GLY A 139 -11.62 -10.10 -19.57
CA GLY A 139 -13.04 -10.22 -19.26
C GLY A 139 -13.88 -9.26 -20.09
N VAL A 140 -15.12 -9.04 -19.68
CA VAL A 140 -16.06 -8.16 -20.39
C VAL A 140 -16.68 -7.17 -19.43
N ALA A 141 -16.68 -5.90 -19.81
CA ALA A 141 -17.43 -4.84 -19.16
C ALA A 141 -18.72 -4.59 -19.92
N GLN A 142 -19.84 -4.42 -19.22
CA GLN A 142 -21.04 -3.83 -19.79
C GLN A 142 -21.27 -2.45 -19.20
N VAL A 143 -21.45 -1.45 -20.07
CA VAL A 143 -21.69 -0.07 -19.68
C VAL A 143 -22.91 0.50 -20.40
N VAL A 144 -23.56 1.50 -19.80
CA VAL A 144 -24.38 2.45 -20.54
C VAL A 144 -23.48 3.60 -20.95
N ALA A 145 -23.31 3.80 -22.25
CA ALA A 145 -22.46 4.88 -22.77
C ALA A 145 -23.20 6.23 -22.71
N PRO A 146 -22.46 7.34 -22.52
CA PRO A 146 -23.06 8.66 -22.47
C PRO A 146 -23.68 9.02 -23.83
N THR A 147 -24.83 9.70 -23.83
CA THR A 147 -25.48 10.20 -25.06
C THR A 147 -25.24 11.68 -25.30
N GLN A 148 -24.72 12.39 -24.29
CA GLN A 148 -24.38 13.80 -24.38
C GLN A 148 -22.87 13.98 -24.32
N LYS A 149 -22.36 14.81 -25.23
CA LYS A 149 -20.95 15.17 -25.26
C LYS A 149 -20.63 16.07 -24.07
N VAL A 150 -19.61 15.71 -23.31
CA VAL A 150 -19.18 16.45 -22.12
C VAL A 150 -17.68 16.65 -22.18
N ARG A 151 -17.25 17.86 -21.84
CA ARG A 151 -15.85 18.23 -21.66
C ARG A 151 -15.69 19.05 -20.39
N LEU A 152 -14.92 18.54 -19.44
CA LEU A 152 -14.77 19.11 -18.09
C LEU A 152 -13.30 19.21 -17.71
N PRO A 153 -12.89 20.16 -16.85
CA PRO A 153 -11.56 20.14 -16.27
C PRO A 153 -11.35 18.85 -15.47
N LYS A 154 -10.20 18.19 -15.64
CA LYS A 154 -9.87 17.00 -14.84
C LYS A 154 -9.75 17.39 -13.36
N PRO A 155 -10.49 16.74 -12.45
CA PRO A 155 -10.35 17.00 -11.03
C PRO A 155 -8.98 16.54 -10.54
N HIS A 156 -8.42 17.26 -9.56
CA HIS A 156 -7.21 16.84 -8.89
C HIS A 156 -7.50 15.58 -8.05
N ALA A 157 -6.72 14.53 -8.26
CA ALA A 157 -6.78 13.34 -7.43
C ALA A 157 -6.23 13.67 -6.03
N PRO A 158 -6.86 13.14 -4.95
CA PRO A 158 -6.33 13.28 -3.61
C PRO A 158 -4.99 12.55 -3.48
N GLN A 159 -4.10 13.08 -2.64
CA GLN A 159 -2.86 12.39 -2.26
C GLN A 159 -3.13 11.56 -1.00
N ILE A 160 -2.87 10.25 -1.09
CA ILE A 160 -2.95 9.36 0.06
C ILE A 160 -1.54 9.19 0.63
N GLN A 161 -1.36 9.53 1.91
CA GLN A 161 -0.17 9.14 2.67
C GLN A 161 -0.53 7.91 3.49
N VAL A 162 0.06 6.76 3.14
CA VAL A 162 -0.09 5.54 3.93
C VAL A 162 0.92 5.60 5.07
N PHE A 163 0.43 5.46 6.30
CA PHE A 163 1.25 5.34 7.49
C PHE A 163 1.07 3.95 8.08
N ASP A 164 2.11 3.13 8.01
CA ASP A 164 2.20 1.83 8.68
C ASP A 164 3.19 1.97 9.85
N PRO A 165 2.69 2.12 11.10
CA PRO A 165 3.54 2.28 12.27
C PRO A 165 4.48 1.09 12.47
N GLN A 166 4.00 -0.14 12.20
CA GLN A 166 4.77 -1.35 12.41
C GLN A 166 5.88 -1.52 11.36
N ALA A 167 5.61 -1.22 10.09
CA ALA A 167 6.65 -1.20 9.06
C ALA A 167 7.74 -0.16 9.37
N ARG A 168 7.34 1.07 9.74
CA ARG A 168 8.30 2.12 10.10
C ARG A 168 9.16 1.73 11.30
N PHE A 169 8.57 1.12 12.32
CA PHE A 169 9.31 0.64 13.48
C PHE A 169 10.34 -0.44 13.07
N ARG A 170 9.94 -1.40 12.23
CA ARG A 170 10.85 -2.42 11.70
C ARG A 170 11.98 -1.84 10.86
N GLU A 171 11.71 -0.85 10.01
CA GLU A 171 12.76 -0.15 9.23
C GLU A 171 13.79 0.52 10.14
N LEU A 172 13.33 1.21 11.21
CA LEU A 172 14.23 1.81 12.19
C LEU A 172 15.09 0.77 12.91
N LEU A 173 14.51 -0.36 13.30
CA LEU A 173 15.27 -1.48 13.88
C LEU A 173 16.29 -2.06 12.87
N ALA A 174 15.90 -2.18 11.59
CA ALA A 174 16.77 -2.69 10.55
C ALA A 174 18.01 -1.81 10.30
N LEU A 175 17.93 -0.49 10.53
CA LEU A 175 19.11 0.39 10.46
C LEU A 175 20.21 0.02 11.46
N GLY A 176 19.84 -0.58 12.60
CA GLY A 176 20.79 -1.07 13.61
C GLY A 176 21.28 -2.51 13.35
N GLN A 177 20.66 -3.25 12.43
CA GLN A 177 21.05 -4.64 12.16
C GLN A 177 22.47 -4.72 11.58
N GLY A 178 23.29 -5.61 12.17
CA GLY A 178 24.70 -5.78 11.79
C GLY A 178 25.67 -4.82 12.48
N MET A 179 25.18 -3.86 13.27
CA MET A 179 26.01 -3.07 14.17
C MET A 179 26.16 -3.79 15.52
N PRO A 180 27.33 -3.73 16.17
CA PRO A 180 27.48 -4.26 17.52
C PRO A 180 26.60 -3.46 18.49
N ALA A 181 25.99 -4.15 19.46
CA ALA A 181 25.25 -3.49 20.54
C ALA A 181 26.21 -2.62 21.37
N GLU A 182 25.90 -1.34 21.51
CA GLU A 182 26.72 -0.42 22.28
C GLU A 182 26.33 -0.44 23.76
N ARG A 183 27.32 -0.37 24.65
CA ARG A 183 27.06 -0.30 26.09
C ARG A 183 26.43 1.05 26.42
N CYS A 184 25.20 1.03 26.92
CA CYS A 184 24.37 2.23 27.09
C CYS A 184 23.91 2.37 28.55
N ALA A 185 24.29 3.47 29.19
CA ALA A 185 23.76 3.83 30.50
C ALA A 185 22.34 4.39 30.37
N VAL A 186 21.38 3.75 31.04
CA VAL A 186 20.00 4.23 31.12
C VAL A 186 19.77 4.80 32.51
N VAL A 187 19.70 6.12 32.57
CA VAL A 187 19.69 6.88 33.82
C VAL A 187 18.26 7.03 34.33
N HIS A 188 18.03 6.47 35.51
CA HIS A 188 16.81 6.55 36.30
C HIS A 188 15.51 6.12 35.56
N PRO A 189 15.45 4.93 34.91
CA PRO A 189 14.24 4.42 34.25
C PRO A 189 13.24 3.83 35.25
N CYS A 190 12.75 4.66 36.17
CA CYS A 190 11.94 4.26 37.32
C CYS A 190 10.42 4.33 37.09
N ASP A 191 10.02 4.19 35.83
CA ASP A 191 8.65 4.11 35.34
C ASP A 191 8.58 3.04 34.23
N THR A 192 7.37 2.55 33.96
CA THR A 192 7.15 1.42 33.06
C THR A 192 7.65 1.68 31.64
N ASP A 193 7.41 2.87 31.10
CA ASP A 193 7.69 3.17 29.69
C ASP A 193 9.19 3.31 29.45
N SER A 194 9.90 4.03 30.34
CA SER A 194 11.35 4.18 30.29
C SER A 194 12.07 2.84 30.45
N LEU A 195 11.63 2.00 31.39
CA LEU A 195 12.23 0.70 31.62
C LEU A 195 11.97 -0.26 30.44
N ARG A 196 10.74 -0.27 29.93
CA ARG A 196 10.36 -1.08 28.76
C ARG A 196 11.15 -0.69 27.52
N GLY A 197 11.28 0.61 27.24
CA GLY A 197 12.06 1.09 26.10
C GLY A 197 13.53 0.63 26.14
N ALA A 198 14.16 0.67 27.31
CA ALA A 198 15.54 0.17 27.48
C ALA A 198 15.65 -1.34 27.24
N MET A 199 14.70 -2.11 27.76
CA MET A 199 14.70 -3.56 27.65
C MET A 199 14.33 -4.04 26.25
N ASP A 200 13.38 -3.39 25.58
CA ASP A 200 13.04 -3.68 24.18
C ASP A 200 14.23 -3.38 23.25
N ALA A 201 14.96 -2.29 23.51
CA ALA A 201 16.19 -1.97 22.78
C ALA A 201 17.27 -3.04 22.98
N ALA A 202 17.42 -3.56 24.21
CA ALA A 202 18.33 -4.66 24.51
C ALA A 202 17.92 -5.97 23.82
N LEU A 203 16.62 -6.30 23.84
CA LEU A 203 16.05 -7.48 23.17
C LEU A 203 16.32 -7.46 21.66
N HIS A 204 16.26 -6.28 21.05
CA HIS A 204 16.58 -6.09 19.63
C HIS A 204 18.08 -5.92 19.34
N GLY A 205 18.96 -6.09 20.35
CA GLY A 205 20.41 -6.02 20.19
C GLY A 205 20.93 -4.62 19.88
N LEU A 206 20.16 -3.57 20.15
CA LEU A 206 20.58 -2.19 19.89
C LEU A 206 21.55 -1.68 20.96
N ILE A 207 21.36 -2.10 22.21
CA ILE A 207 22.19 -1.68 23.34
C ILE A 207 22.48 -2.84 24.29
N ILE A 208 23.58 -2.72 25.02
CA ILE A 208 23.83 -3.46 26.26
C ILE A 208 23.49 -2.51 27.42
N PRO A 209 22.29 -2.58 28.02
CA PRO A 209 21.84 -1.58 28.97
C PRO A 209 22.55 -1.75 30.32
N VAL A 210 22.89 -0.61 30.93
CA VAL A 210 23.31 -0.49 32.33
C VAL A 210 22.30 0.42 33.02
N LEU A 211 21.46 -0.14 33.88
CA LEU A 211 20.39 0.61 34.54
C LEU A 211 20.94 1.34 35.76
N ILE A 212 20.85 2.67 35.79
CA ILE A 212 21.36 3.48 36.90
C ILE A 212 20.17 4.06 37.67
N GLY A 213 19.86 3.54 38.86
CA GLY A 213 18.70 4.03 39.61
C GLY A 213 18.47 3.32 40.94
N PRO A 214 17.42 3.70 41.69
CA PRO A 214 17.02 3.01 42.90
C PRO A 214 16.60 1.57 42.58
N GLU A 215 17.43 0.60 42.92
CA GLU A 215 17.25 -0.81 42.53
C GLU A 215 15.88 -1.36 42.96
N ALA A 216 15.45 -1.06 44.20
CA ALA A 216 14.15 -1.50 44.70
C ALA A 216 12.98 -0.99 43.83
N ARG A 217 13.10 0.24 43.32
CA ARG A 217 12.08 0.84 42.45
C ARG A 217 12.12 0.22 41.06
N LEU A 218 13.31 0.03 40.49
CA LEU A 218 13.48 -0.64 39.20
C LEU A 218 12.88 -2.05 39.20
N ARG A 219 13.18 -2.85 40.24
CA ARG A 219 12.65 -4.21 40.38
C ARG A 219 11.13 -4.22 40.58
N SER A 220 10.59 -3.31 41.39
CA SER A 220 9.16 -3.18 41.61
C SER A 220 8.40 -2.80 40.33
N VAL A 221 8.93 -1.86 39.54
CA VAL A 221 8.36 -1.48 38.25
C VAL A 221 8.43 -2.65 37.27
N ALA A 222 9.55 -3.36 37.23
CA ALA A 222 9.74 -4.52 36.37
C ALA A 222 8.72 -5.64 36.69
N GLU A 223 8.56 -5.99 37.96
CA GLU A 223 7.61 -7.00 38.41
C GLU A 223 6.16 -6.61 38.07
N ALA A 224 5.77 -5.37 38.36
CA ALA A 224 4.43 -4.87 38.06
C ALA A 224 4.14 -4.85 36.55
N ALA A 225 5.16 -4.64 35.72
CA ALA A 225 5.05 -4.54 34.27
C ALA A 225 5.35 -5.85 33.52
N GLY A 226 5.76 -6.92 34.21
CA GLY A 226 6.19 -8.18 33.61
C GLY A 226 7.47 -8.07 32.77
N ILE A 227 8.38 -7.18 33.13
CA ILE A 227 9.65 -6.96 32.44
C ILE A 227 10.75 -7.80 33.10
N ASP A 228 11.46 -8.61 32.33
CA ASP A 228 12.59 -9.40 32.84
C ASP A 228 13.87 -8.55 32.92
N LEU A 229 14.54 -8.53 34.08
CA LEU A 229 15.81 -7.83 34.30
C LEU A 229 17.00 -8.80 34.47
N ASN A 230 16.81 -10.09 34.21
CA ASN A 230 17.88 -11.08 34.34
C ASN A 230 19.06 -10.78 33.42
N GLY A 231 20.27 -10.84 33.97
CA GLY A 231 21.51 -10.59 33.23
C GLY A 231 21.81 -9.12 32.93
N ILE A 232 20.96 -8.19 33.38
CA ILE A 232 21.18 -6.75 33.20
C ILE A 232 22.00 -6.17 34.35
N GLU A 233 23.01 -5.37 34.02
CA GLU A 233 23.82 -4.64 35.00
C GLU A 233 22.99 -3.51 35.62
N ILE A 234 22.88 -3.47 36.95
CA ILE A 234 22.20 -2.42 37.69
C ILE A 234 23.23 -1.71 38.58
N LEU A 235 23.38 -0.40 38.39
CA LEU A 235 24.18 0.49 39.24
C LEU A 235 23.24 1.22 40.22
N PRO A 236 23.18 0.79 41.49
CA PRO A 236 22.24 1.34 42.45
C PRO A 236 22.63 2.77 42.83
N VAL A 237 21.67 3.68 42.74
CA VAL A 237 21.79 5.07 43.23
C VAL A 237 20.50 5.50 43.91
N GLU A 238 20.60 6.35 44.94
CA GLU A 238 19.45 6.68 45.79
C GLU A 238 18.41 7.59 45.12
N HIS A 239 18.79 8.42 44.15
CA HIS A 239 17.91 9.44 43.53
C HIS A 239 18.37 9.81 42.11
N SER A 240 17.47 10.41 41.32
CA SER A 240 17.73 10.85 39.93
C SER A 240 18.96 11.76 39.78
N HIS A 241 19.24 12.65 40.74
CA HIS A 241 20.42 13.52 40.71
C HIS A 241 21.75 12.80 40.96
N ALA A 242 21.73 11.65 41.66
CA ALA A 242 22.92 10.81 41.83
C ALA A 242 23.19 9.93 40.61
N ALA A 243 22.16 9.68 39.80
CA ALA A 243 22.22 8.85 38.59
C ALA A 243 22.87 9.56 37.39
N ALA A 244 22.87 10.89 37.37
CA ALA A 244 23.31 11.72 36.24
C ALA A 244 24.73 12.32 36.40
N ARG A 245 25.54 11.80 37.34
CA ARG A 245 26.90 12.28 37.64
C ARG A 245 27.98 11.33 37.12
#